data_AF-A0A963R6Z4-F1
#
_entry.id   AF-A0A963R6Z4-F1
#
_cell.length_a   1.000
_cell.length_b   1.000
_cell.length_c   1.000
_cell.angle_alpha   90.00
_cell.angle_beta   90.00
_cell.angle_gamma   90.00
#
_symmetry.space_group_name_H-M   'P 1'
#
loop_
_entity.id
_entity.type
_entity.pdbx_description
1 polymer ?
#
loop_
_entity_poly.entity_id
_entity_poly.type
_entity_poly.pdbx_seq_one_letter_code
_entity_poly.pdbx_strand_id
1 'polypeptide(L)'
;MQLVIVESPAKAKTIEKYLGSDYKVLASYGHVRDLPPKDGSVRPDEGFAMDWELYGDKQKQIRAIADAAKDADRLILATDPDREGEANWWHVVEVLRNERVLKDKKIESVVFNAITKDAILDA
;
A
#
# COMPACT_ATOMS: atom_id res chain seq x y z
N MET A 1 -6.48 13.69 9.28
CA MET A 1 -5.41 13.59 8.26
C MET A 1 -5.60 12.30 7.50
N GLN A 2 -5.47 12.30 6.17
CA GLN A 2 -5.64 11.08 5.35
C GLN A 2 -4.29 10.53 4.90
N LEU A 3 -4.15 9.21 4.83
CA LEU A 3 -2.95 8.55 4.34
C LEU A 3 -3.19 8.00 2.95
N VAL A 4 -2.38 8.43 1.99
CA VAL A 4 -2.34 7.91 0.62
C VAL A 4 -1.10 7.04 0.45
N ILE A 5 -1.28 5.81 -0.04
CA ILE A 5 -0.18 4.91 -0.37
C ILE A 5 -0.08 4.80 -1.89
N VAL A 6 1.11 5.06 -2.41
CA VAL A 6 1.47 4.88 -3.83
C VAL A 6 2.62 3.88 -3.96
N GLU A 7 2.92 3.40 -5.15
CA GLU A 7 4.04 2.46 -5.33
C GLU A 7 5.43 3.14 -5.31
N SER A 8 5.55 4.37 -5.82
CA SER A 8 6.86 5.00 -6.10
C SER A 8 7.06 6.33 -5.38
N PRO A 9 8.30 6.66 -4.95
CA PRO A 9 8.61 7.90 -4.25
C PRO A 9 8.38 9.16 -5.08
N ALA A 10 8.57 9.06 -6.40
CA ALA A 10 8.34 10.17 -7.32
C ALA A 10 6.85 10.54 -7.39
N LYS A 11 5.97 9.54 -7.50
CA LYS A 11 4.51 9.74 -7.42
C LYS A 11 4.12 10.35 -6.07
N ALA A 12 4.70 9.85 -4.97
CA ALA A 12 4.35 10.32 -3.62
C ALA A 12 4.56 11.83 -3.45
N LYS A 13 5.74 12.34 -3.82
CA LYS A 13 6.06 13.78 -3.70
C LYS A 13 5.14 14.65 -4.56
N THR A 14 4.86 14.22 -5.78
CA THR A 14 4.02 14.98 -6.71
C THR A 14 2.57 15.03 -6.24
N ILE A 15 2.02 13.89 -5.79
CA ILE A 15 0.64 13.80 -5.31
C ILE A 15 0.47 14.54 -3.98
N GLU A 16 1.42 14.44 -3.05
CA GLU A 16 1.37 15.19 -1.77
C GLU A 16 1.33 16.70 -2.02
N LYS A 17 2.08 17.19 -3.02
CA LYS A 17 2.04 18.59 -3.43
C LYS A 17 0.68 19.02 -3.99
N TYR A 18 -0.02 18.13 -4.70
CA TYR A 18 -1.34 18.44 -5.27
C TYR A 18 -2.46 18.38 -4.24
N LEU A 19 -2.42 17.41 -3.33
CA LEU A 19 -3.44 17.20 -2.30
C LEU A 19 -3.31 18.17 -1.11
N GLY A 20 -2.11 18.64 -0.79
CA GLY A 20 -1.88 19.59 0.28
C GLY A 20 -1.81 18.97 1.68
N SER A 21 -1.90 19.81 2.72
CA SER A 21 -1.57 19.47 4.11
C SER A 21 -2.51 18.47 4.79
N ASP A 22 -3.70 18.24 4.22
CA ASP A 22 -4.68 17.31 4.79
C ASP A 22 -4.33 15.84 4.48
N TYR A 23 -3.37 15.62 3.59
CA TYR A 23 -2.94 14.32 3.11
C TYR A 23 -1.46 14.08 3.41
N LYS A 24 -1.17 12.89 3.93
CA LYS A 24 0.17 12.32 3.98
C LYS A 24 0.28 11.32 2.85
N VAL A 25 1.31 11.43 2.01
CA VAL A 25 1.53 10.47 0.92
C VAL A 25 2.83 9.70 1.14
N LEU A 26 2.73 8.37 1.19
CA LEU A 26 3.87 7.46 1.37
C LEU A 26 3.97 6.48 0.19
N ALA A 27 5.19 6.12 -0.17
CA ALA A 27 5.44 5.11 -1.19
C ALA A 27 5.64 3.72 -0.55
N SER A 28 5.12 2.64 -1.13
CA SER A 28 5.45 1.26 -0.72
C SER A 28 6.82 0.81 -1.23
N TYR A 29 7.36 1.47 -2.26
CA TYR A 29 8.55 1.08 -3.01
C TYR A 29 8.36 -0.28 -3.70
N GLY A 30 7.21 -0.44 -4.37
CA GLY A 30 6.83 -1.65 -5.10
C GLY A 30 6.38 -2.80 -4.18
N HIS A 31 6.77 -4.02 -4.55
CA HIS A 31 6.48 -5.24 -3.80
C HIS A 31 7.14 -5.20 -2.41
N VAL A 32 6.37 -5.58 -1.39
CA VAL A 32 6.80 -5.55 0.01
C VAL A 32 7.08 -6.93 0.59
N ARG A 33 6.49 -7.98 0.00
CA ARG A 33 6.62 -9.37 0.42
C ARG A 33 6.51 -10.31 -0.76
N ASP A 34 7.01 -11.52 -0.58
CA ASP A 34 7.06 -12.56 -1.61
C ASP A 34 6.93 -13.95 -0.96
N LEU A 35 6.84 -14.99 -1.78
CA LEU A 35 6.94 -16.37 -1.33
C LEU A 35 8.36 -16.63 -0.80
N PRO A 36 8.51 -17.23 0.40
CA PRO A 36 9.81 -17.67 0.88
C PRO A 36 10.45 -18.63 -0.14
N PRO A 37 11.77 -18.53 -0.41
CA PRO A 37 12.46 -19.34 -1.42
C PRO A 37 12.74 -20.76 -0.90
N LYS A 38 11.69 -21.51 -0.59
CA LYS A 38 11.73 -22.89 -0.07
C LYS A 38 10.50 -23.67 -0.50
N ASP A 39 10.63 -24.99 -0.49
CA ASP A 39 9.51 -25.90 -0.73
C ASP A 39 8.44 -25.75 0.36
N GLY A 40 7.18 -25.87 -0.04
CA GLY A 40 6.01 -25.76 0.85
C GLY A 40 5.48 -24.34 1.07
N SER A 41 6.07 -23.31 0.45
CA SER A 41 5.54 -21.93 0.46
C SER A 41 4.18 -21.80 -0.24
N VAL A 42 3.81 -22.77 -1.09
CA VAL A 42 2.47 -22.93 -1.65
C VAL A 42 2.00 -24.35 -1.29
N ARG A 43 0.82 -24.47 -0.68
CA ARG A 43 0.25 -25.75 -0.23
C ARG A 43 -1.02 -26.09 -1.02
N PRO A 44 -0.93 -26.88 -2.11
CA PRO A 44 -2.08 -27.24 -2.95
C PRO A 44 -3.18 -27.96 -2.18
N ASP A 45 -2.81 -28.84 -1.24
CA ASP A 45 -3.76 -29.62 -0.42
C ASP A 45 -4.54 -28.74 0.59
N GLU A 46 -4.09 -27.51 0.83
CA GLU A 46 -4.75 -26.52 1.69
C GLU A 46 -5.43 -25.41 0.87
N GLY A 47 -5.92 -25.72 -0.32
CA GLY A 47 -6.58 -24.75 -1.19
C GLY A 47 -5.61 -23.68 -1.74
N PHE A 48 -4.37 -24.08 -2.00
CA PHE A 48 -3.27 -23.19 -2.42
C PHE A 48 -2.95 -22.11 -1.38
N ALA A 49 -3.01 -22.45 -0.09
CA ALA A 49 -2.52 -21.56 0.96
C ALA A 49 -1.06 -21.19 0.71
N MET A 50 -0.75 -19.90 0.84
CA MET A 50 0.57 -19.33 0.55
C MET A 50 1.17 -18.72 1.80
N ASP A 51 2.46 -19.00 2.01
CA ASP A 51 3.26 -18.28 2.99
C ASP A 51 3.86 -17.04 2.35
N TRP A 52 3.84 -15.92 3.09
CA TRP A 52 4.39 -14.66 2.64
C TRP A 52 5.48 -14.19 3.60
N GLU A 53 6.61 -13.78 3.04
CA GLU A 53 7.74 -13.22 3.78
C GLU A 53 7.99 -11.78 3.36
N LEU A 54 8.02 -10.88 4.35
CA LEU A 54 8.33 -9.48 4.12
C LEU A 54 9.81 -9.33 3.78
N TYR A 55 10.11 -8.59 2.71
CA TYR A 55 11.50 -8.29 2.38
C TYR A 55 12.16 -7.48 3.51
N GLY A 56 13.37 -7.87 3.91
CA GLY A 56 14.06 -7.27 5.04
C GLY A 56 14.35 -5.77 4.87
N ASP A 57 14.61 -5.33 3.64
CA ASP A 57 14.84 -3.92 3.30
C ASP A 57 13.55 -3.07 3.31
N LYS A 58 12.37 -3.70 3.24
CA LYS A 58 11.06 -3.03 3.26
C LYS A 58 10.48 -2.82 4.66
N GLN A 59 11.06 -3.44 5.69
CA GLN A 59 10.59 -3.32 7.08
C GLN A 59 10.46 -1.88 7.57
N LYS A 60 11.47 -1.05 7.29
CA LYS A 60 11.44 0.38 7.70
C LYS A 60 10.29 1.13 7.04
N GLN A 61 10.02 0.82 5.78
CA GLN A 61 8.97 1.49 5.03
C GLN A 61 7.59 1.06 5.48
N ILE A 62 7.37 -0.25 5.65
CA ILE A 62 6.12 -0.78 6.22
C ILE A 62 5.85 -0.16 7.58
N ARG A 63 6.87 -0.08 8.45
CA ARG A 63 6.72 0.55 9.76
C ARG A 63 6.30 2.02 9.65
N ALA A 64 6.91 2.78 8.75
CA ALA A 64 6.51 4.16 8.51
C ALA A 64 5.06 4.29 8.02
N ILE A 65 4.62 3.38 7.13
CA ILE A 65 3.24 3.31 6.67
C ILE A 65 2.30 2.94 7.82
N ALA A 66 2.66 1.96 8.65
CA ALA A 66 1.86 1.52 9.78
C ALA A 66 1.71 2.59 10.86
N ASP A 67 2.80 3.31 11.17
CA ASP A 67 2.78 4.42 12.11
C ASP A 67 1.90 5.56 11.58
N ALA A 68 2.05 5.96 10.31
CA ALA A 68 1.16 6.95 9.70
C ALA A 68 -0.30 6.48 9.61
N ALA A 69 -0.52 5.17 9.39
CA ALA A 69 -1.86 4.61 9.32
C ALA A 69 -2.58 4.75 10.66
N LYS A 70 -1.91 4.55 11.81
CA LYS A 70 -2.52 4.69 13.15
C LYS A 70 -3.18 6.06 13.34
N ASP A 71 -2.51 7.11 12.90
CA ASP A 71 -2.97 8.50 13.04
C ASP A 71 -3.94 8.95 11.93
N ALA A 72 -4.06 8.17 10.84
CA ALA A 72 -4.90 8.51 9.71
C ALA A 72 -6.37 8.09 9.91
N ASP A 73 -7.30 8.96 9.52
CA ASP A 73 -8.74 8.65 9.57
C ASP A 73 -9.15 7.67 8.44
N ARG A 74 -8.50 7.81 7.29
CA ARG A 74 -8.75 7.05 6.06
C ARG A 74 -7.45 6.61 5.44
N LEU A 75 -7.47 5.42 4.84
CA LEU A 75 -6.40 4.88 4.02
C LEU A 75 -6.84 4.86 2.55
N ILE A 76 -6.11 5.56 1.70
CA ILE A 76 -6.35 5.64 0.26
C ILE A 76 -5.20 4.92 -0.46
N LEU A 77 -5.55 4.00 -1.35
CA LEU A 77 -4.63 3.22 -2.15
C LEU A 77 -4.64 3.79 -3.57
N ALA A 78 -3.50 4.29 -4.00
CA ALA A 78 -3.32 5.08 -5.21
C ALA A 78 -2.26 4.42 -6.12
N THR A 79 -2.51 3.16 -6.45
CA THR A 79 -1.64 2.34 -7.33
C THR A 79 -2.12 2.40 -8.77
N ASP A 80 -1.28 1.97 -9.70
CA ASP A 80 -1.69 1.86 -11.09
C ASP A 80 -2.86 0.86 -11.26
N PRO A 81 -3.78 1.09 -12.22
CA PRO A 81 -4.97 0.27 -12.43
C PRO A 81 -4.66 -1.01 -13.21
N ASP A 82 -3.66 -1.74 -12.75
CA ASP A 82 -3.28 -3.03 -13.30
C ASP A 82 -3.19 -4.10 -12.20
N ARG A 83 -2.97 -5.35 -12.62
CA ARG A 83 -2.87 -6.50 -11.73
C ARG A 83 -1.72 -6.36 -10.71
N GLU A 84 -0.62 -5.73 -11.09
CA GLU A 84 0.56 -5.57 -10.23
C GLU A 84 0.29 -4.50 -9.16
N GLY A 85 -0.35 -3.39 -9.54
CA GLY A 85 -0.84 -2.39 -8.61
C GLY A 85 -1.80 -2.97 -7.59
N GLU A 86 -2.76 -3.80 -8.05
CA GLU A 86 -3.71 -4.47 -7.15
C GLU A 86 -3.03 -5.43 -6.17
N ALA A 87 -2.13 -6.28 -6.67
CA ALA A 87 -1.36 -7.19 -5.83
C ALA A 87 -0.53 -6.42 -4.79
N ASN A 88 0.16 -5.35 -5.20
CA ASN A 88 1.02 -4.56 -4.34
C ASN A 88 0.26 -3.94 -3.16
N TRP A 89 -0.88 -3.29 -3.39
CA TRP A 89 -1.64 -2.72 -2.28
C TRP A 89 -2.26 -3.81 -1.41
N TRP A 90 -2.72 -4.93 -2.00
CA TRP A 90 -3.24 -6.05 -1.23
C TRP A 90 -2.19 -6.55 -0.25
N HIS A 91 -0.95 -6.74 -0.71
CA HIS A 91 0.15 -7.14 0.16
C HIS A 91 0.42 -6.13 1.29
N VAL A 92 0.39 -4.82 1.01
CA VAL A 92 0.55 -3.79 2.04
C VAL A 92 -0.58 -3.85 3.05
N VAL A 93 -1.84 -3.91 2.60
CA VAL A 93 -3.02 -3.95 3.47
C VAL A 93 -3.02 -5.18 4.36
N GLU A 94 -2.66 -6.35 3.85
CA GLU A 94 -2.55 -7.57 4.66
C GLU A 94 -1.49 -7.44 5.76
N VAL A 95 -0.34 -6.85 5.45
CA VAL A 95 0.71 -6.59 6.46
C VAL A 95 0.19 -5.64 7.54
N LEU A 96 -0.44 -4.53 7.15
CA LEU A 96 -1.01 -3.56 8.09
C LEU A 96 -2.17 -4.15 8.91
N ARG A 97 -2.96 -5.06 8.33
CA ARG A 97 -4.02 -5.79 9.05
C ARG A 97 -3.42 -6.71 10.11
N ASN A 98 -2.34 -7.41 9.78
CA ASN A 98 -1.60 -8.25 10.74
C ASN A 98 -0.96 -7.44 11.86
N GLU A 99 -0.52 -6.21 11.58
CA GLU A 99 -0.06 -5.25 12.58
C GLU A 99 -1.20 -4.61 13.40
N ARG A 100 -2.47 -4.93 13.10
CA ARG A 100 -3.67 -4.45 13.79
C ARG A 100 -3.84 -2.92 13.75
N VAL A 101 -3.26 -2.27 12.75
CA VAL A 101 -3.36 -0.80 12.60
C VAL A 101 -4.53 -0.35 11.72
N LEU A 102 -5.25 -1.28 11.10
CA LEU A 102 -6.38 -0.98 10.20
C LEU A 102 -7.76 -1.08 10.86
N LYS A 103 -7.82 -1.38 12.16
CA LYS A 103 -9.10 -1.51 12.87
C LYS A 103 -9.87 -0.19 12.78
N ASP A 104 -11.13 -0.27 12.37
CA ASP A 104 -12.07 0.86 12.26
C ASP A 104 -11.66 1.93 11.21
N LYS A 105 -10.67 1.64 10.34
CA LYS A 105 -10.26 2.56 9.28
C LYS A 105 -11.02 2.30 8.00
N LYS A 106 -11.45 3.38 7.33
CA LYS A 106 -12.01 3.30 5.98
C LYS A 106 -10.87 3.13 4.99
N ILE A 107 -10.91 2.04 4.23
CA ILE A 107 -9.94 1.72 3.17
C ILE A 107 -10.61 1.98 1.83
N GLU A 108 -9.97 2.74 0.97
CA GLU A 108 -10.46 3.08 -0.36
C GLU A 108 -9.35 2.88 -1.39
N SER A 109 -9.75 2.50 -2.60
CA SER A 109 -8.86 2.41 -3.75
C SER A 109 -9.28 3.48 -4.74
N VAL A 110 -8.32 4.26 -5.21
CA VAL A 110 -8.51 5.34 -6.17
C VAL A 110 -7.59 5.09 -7.36
N VAL A 111 -8.14 5.31 -8.54
CA VAL A 111 -7.44 5.15 -9.82
C VAL A 111 -7.41 6.50 -10.51
N PHE A 112 -6.24 6.88 -11.04
CA PHE A 112 -6.09 8.02 -11.92
C PHE A 112 -5.39 7.61 -13.21
N ASN A 113 -5.84 8.17 -14.32
CA ASN A 113 -5.28 7.89 -15.64
C ASN A 113 -4.05 8.76 -15.96
N ALA A 114 -3.78 9.78 -15.14
CA ALA A 114 -2.66 10.70 -15.32
C ALA A 114 -2.23 11.32 -13.98
N ILE A 115 -0.95 11.65 -13.85
CA ILE A 115 -0.39 12.36 -12.69
C ILE A 115 -0.41 13.86 -13.00
N THR A 116 -1.61 14.41 -13.19
CA THR A 116 -1.84 15.85 -13.29
C THR A 116 -2.62 16.30 -12.05
N LYS A 117 -2.54 17.60 -11.71
CA LYS A 117 -3.24 18.12 -10.54
C LYS A 117 -4.75 17.83 -10.61
N ASP A 118 -5.35 18.10 -11.76
CA ASP A 118 -6.81 17.96 -11.93
C ASP A 118 -7.23 16.48 -11.85
N ALA A 119 -6.52 15.58 -12.53
CA ALA A 119 -6.84 14.14 -12.49
C ALA A 119 -6.70 13.52 -11.09
N ILE A 120 -5.80 14.05 -10.26
CA ILE A 120 -5.61 13.61 -8.87
C ILE A 120 -6.71 14.17 -7.94
N LEU A 121 -7.23 15.35 -8.21
CA LEU A 121 -8.27 15.98 -7.38
C LEU A 121 -9.69 15.50 -7.74
N ASP A 122 -9.90 15.08 -8.98
CA ASP A 122 -11.19 14.55 -9.46
C ASP A 122 -11.44 13.09 -9.04
N ALA A 123 -10.38 12.34 -8.74
CA ALA A 123 -10.41 10.91 -8.40
C ALA A 123 -10.73 10.67 -6.91
#